data_AF-A0A3P7JH31-F1
#
_entry.id   AF-A0A3P7JH31-F1
#
_cell.length_a   1.000
_cell.length_b   1.000
_cell.length_c   1.000
_cell.angle_alpha   90.00
_cell.angle_beta   90.00
_cell.angle_gamma   90.00
#
_symmetry.space_group_name_H-M   'P 1'
#
loop_
_entity.id
_entity.type
_entity.pdbx_description
1 polymer ?
#
loop_
_entity_poly.entity_id
_entity_poly.type
_entity_poly.pdbx_seq_one_letter_code
_entity_poly.pdbx_strand_id
1 'polypeptide(L)'
;MHNYPFRIVKSYEYRHCRHRDTMFRRHCVVAEVLKTTDWVLFIDADIGVINPNRLIEEYIDTNYDITFYDRFCSWEVAMGSYIVKNTDFSRIFLMNFANFETHLPDSFHGSDNGAIHAYLLETLAPESRREAHVCYSIWHQSSSFDDLFLYEACIRSVLGSQRDFGKVRIVRKFLATKSSNSSRVTSDRVQQQLEEAFPQQTTNFTTNTQFDDSLGK
;
A
#
# COMPACT_ATOMS: atom_id res chain seq x y z
N MET A 1 21.20 5.81 19.98
CA MET A 1 20.09 4.89 19.64
C MET A 1 18.88 5.30 20.47
N HIS A 2 17.70 5.47 19.85
CA HIS A 2 16.55 6.19 20.40
C HIS A 2 15.71 5.44 21.47
N ASN A 3 16.21 4.34 22.03
CA ASN A 3 15.58 3.57 23.12
C ASN A 3 14.16 3.01 22.81
N TYR A 4 13.83 2.78 21.54
CA TYR A 4 12.62 2.05 21.17
C TYR A 4 12.74 0.56 21.51
N PRO A 5 11.70 -0.07 22.09
CA PRO A 5 11.67 -1.53 22.24
C PRO A 5 11.70 -2.21 20.88
N PHE A 6 12.71 -3.06 20.64
CA PHE A 6 12.79 -3.90 19.45
C PHE A 6 12.33 -5.32 19.78
N ARG A 7 11.33 -5.82 19.04
CA ARG A 7 10.76 -7.16 19.24
C ARG A 7 10.90 -7.98 17.96
N ILE A 8 11.65 -9.09 18.05
CA ILE A 8 11.62 -10.13 17.02
C ILE A 8 10.46 -11.06 17.37
N VAL A 9 9.45 -11.10 16.52
CA VAL A 9 8.22 -11.85 16.78
C VAL A 9 8.22 -13.13 15.96
N LYS A 10 7.95 -14.26 16.61
CA LYS A 10 7.87 -15.56 15.94
C LYS A 10 6.42 -15.96 15.78
N SER A 11 5.99 -16.17 14.53
CA SER A 11 4.57 -16.39 14.21
C SER A 11 3.94 -17.60 14.92
N TYR A 12 4.71 -18.64 15.24
CA TYR A 12 4.22 -19.83 15.94
C TYR A 12 3.78 -19.57 17.40
N GLU A 13 4.19 -18.45 18.00
CA GLU A 13 3.76 -18.05 19.34
C GLU A 13 2.30 -17.53 19.35
N TYR A 14 1.78 -17.18 18.17
CA TYR A 14 0.43 -16.64 17.96
C TYR A 14 -0.46 -17.70 17.30
N ARG A 15 -0.71 -18.81 18.02
CA ARG A 15 -1.38 -20.02 17.48
C ARG A 15 -2.82 -19.79 16.98
N HIS A 16 -3.45 -18.68 17.36
CA HIS A 16 -4.77 -18.27 16.88
C HIS A 16 -4.72 -17.56 15.52
N CYS A 17 -3.57 -17.04 15.09
CA CYS A 17 -3.35 -16.55 13.73
C CYS A 17 -3.11 -17.73 12.78
N ARG A 18 -4.20 -18.27 12.21
CA ARG A 18 -4.21 -19.54 11.45
C ARG A 18 -4.13 -19.39 9.93
N HIS A 19 -3.87 -18.19 9.43
CA HIS A 19 -3.65 -17.88 8.01
C HIS A 19 -2.58 -18.79 7.42
N ARG A 20 -2.79 -19.36 6.22
CA ARG A 20 -1.87 -20.36 5.64
C ARG A 20 -0.63 -19.67 5.09
N ASP A 21 -0.83 -18.60 4.35
CA ASP A 21 0.19 -17.69 3.85
C ASP A 21 0.79 -16.90 5.03
N THR A 22 2.11 -17.03 5.18
CA THR A 22 2.87 -16.35 6.24
C THR A 22 2.85 -14.84 6.09
N MET A 23 2.70 -14.33 4.87
CA MET A 23 2.62 -12.90 4.61
C MET A 23 1.30 -12.33 5.15
N PHE A 24 0.16 -13.00 4.95
CA PHE A 24 -1.09 -12.59 5.60
C PHE A 24 -1.07 -12.78 7.12
N ARG A 25 -0.47 -13.89 7.59
CA ARG A 25 -0.39 -14.19 9.03
C ARG A 25 0.29 -13.06 9.82
N ARG A 26 1.28 -12.39 9.24
CA ARG A 26 2.03 -11.31 9.92
C ARG A 26 1.12 -10.17 10.36
N HIS A 27 0.08 -9.83 9.60
CA HIS A 27 -0.85 -8.76 9.96
C HIS A 27 -1.75 -9.13 11.14
N CYS A 28 -2.16 -10.39 11.25
CA CYS A 28 -2.83 -10.91 12.46
C CYS A 28 -1.91 -10.79 13.68
N VAL A 29 -0.64 -11.18 13.55
CA VAL A 29 0.35 -11.08 14.63
C VAL A 29 0.56 -9.63 15.06
N VAL A 30 0.67 -8.69 14.11
CA VAL A 30 0.80 -7.27 14.41
C VAL A 30 -0.43 -6.76 15.16
N ALA A 31 -1.65 -7.14 14.75
CA ALA A 31 -2.88 -6.77 15.47
C ALA A 31 -2.88 -7.24 16.93
N GLU A 32 -2.27 -8.39 17.22
CA GLU A 32 -2.14 -8.94 18.57
C GLU A 32 -1.05 -8.25 19.40
N VAL A 33 0.12 -8.00 18.82
CA VAL A 33 1.19 -7.21 19.46
C VAL A 33 0.68 -5.82 19.86
N LEU A 34 -0.12 -5.22 18.99
CA LEU A 34 -0.68 -3.90 19.17
C LEU A 34 -1.55 -3.80 20.44
N LYS A 35 -2.17 -4.89 20.91
CA LYS A 35 -2.94 -4.90 22.18
C LYS A 35 -2.12 -4.49 23.40
N THR A 36 -0.80 -4.55 23.33
CA THR A 36 0.13 -4.28 24.44
C THR A 36 1.09 -3.11 24.19
N THR A 37 0.90 -2.35 23.10
CA THR A 37 1.81 -1.27 22.70
C THR A 37 1.00 -0.11 22.12
N ASP A 38 1.39 1.14 22.34
CA ASP A 38 0.63 2.30 21.82
C ASP A 38 0.78 2.47 20.30
N TRP A 39 1.96 2.15 19.77
CA TRP A 39 2.29 2.23 18.36
C TRP A 39 3.17 1.05 17.96
N VAL A 40 3.04 0.58 16.73
CA VAL A 40 3.95 -0.39 16.12
C VAL A 40 4.44 0.16 14.78
N LEU A 41 5.76 0.22 14.63
CA LEU A 41 6.39 0.26 13.31
C LEU A 41 6.67 -1.20 12.92
N PHE A 42 5.88 -1.73 12.01
CA PHE A 42 6.13 -3.04 11.41
C PHE A 42 7.21 -2.89 10.34
N ILE A 43 8.19 -3.81 10.30
CA ILE A 43 9.24 -3.88 9.28
C ILE A 43 9.55 -5.35 8.94
N ASP A 44 9.79 -5.61 7.66
CA ASP A 44 10.30 -6.90 7.20
C ASP A 44 11.76 -7.11 7.59
N ALA A 45 12.17 -8.37 7.62
CA ALA A 45 13.52 -8.77 8.02
C ALA A 45 14.61 -8.31 7.03
N ASP A 46 14.22 -7.91 5.82
CA ASP A 46 15.10 -7.36 4.78
C ASP A 46 15.07 -5.82 4.70
N ILE A 47 14.42 -5.14 5.65
CA ILE A 47 14.41 -3.68 5.75
C ILE A 47 15.49 -3.19 6.72
N GLY A 48 16.37 -2.32 6.24
CA GLY A 48 17.43 -1.67 7.02
C GLY A 48 17.18 -0.19 7.33
N VAL A 49 17.56 0.25 8.53
CA VAL A 49 17.54 1.68 8.91
C VAL A 49 18.80 2.36 8.37
N ILE A 50 18.63 3.32 7.46
CA ILE A 50 19.75 4.03 6.82
C ILE A 50 20.17 5.32 7.55
N ASN A 51 19.27 5.94 8.30
CA ASN A 51 19.54 7.18 9.04
C ASN A 51 19.09 7.05 10.51
N PRO A 52 19.99 6.60 11.40
CA PRO A 52 19.66 6.34 12.80
C PRO A 52 19.61 7.61 13.66
N ASN A 53 19.73 8.80 13.08
CA ASN A 53 19.67 10.09 13.78
C ASN A 53 18.29 10.76 13.67
N ARG A 54 17.38 10.20 12.85
CA ARG A 54 16.02 10.70 12.66
C ARG A 54 15.06 9.90 13.54
N LEU A 55 14.06 10.59 14.07
CA LEU A 55 13.07 10.01 14.95
C LEU A 55 11.92 9.40 14.15
N ILE A 56 11.38 8.27 14.61
CA ILE A 56 10.21 7.63 13.98
C ILE A 56 9.00 8.57 14.09
N GLU A 57 8.93 9.34 15.17
CA GLU A 57 7.89 10.33 15.44
C GLU A 57 7.77 11.38 14.33
N GLU A 58 8.82 11.65 13.55
CA GLU A 58 8.76 12.55 12.39
C GLU A 58 7.86 12.00 11.26
N TYR A 59 7.60 10.69 11.27
CA TYR A 59 6.75 9.99 10.31
C TYR A 59 5.37 9.62 10.90
N ILE A 60 5.17 9.88 12.20
CA ILE A 60 3.89 9.67 12.90
C ILE A 60 3.02 10.91 12.74
N ASP A 61 1.75 10.70 12.44
CA ASP A 61 0.72 11.74 12.49
C ASP A 61 -0.48 11.19 13.22
N THR A 62 -0.79 11.80 14.36
CA THR A 62 -1.79 11.29 15.31
C THR A 62 -3.23 11.38 14.80
N ASN A 63 -3.46 12.09 13.69
CA ASN A 63 -4.77 12.14 13.02
C ASN A 63 -5.11 10.82 12.31
N TYR A 64 -4.11 9.98 12.05
CA TYR A 64 -4.27 8.71 11.35
C TYR A 64 -3.97 7.55 12.29
N ASP A 65 -4.75 6.49 12.16
CA ASP A 65 -4.58 5.25 12.89
C ASP A 65 -3.57 4.34 12.17
N ILE A 66 -3.51 4.38 10.83
CA ILE A 66 -2.60 3.57 10.01
C ILE A 66 -1.94 4.45 8.95
N THR A 67 -0.62 4.33 8.83
CA THR A 67 0.18 4.99 7.78
C THR A 67 0.91 3.95 6.95
N PHE A 68 0.47 3.81 5.70
CA PHE A 68 1.18 3.11 4.63
C PHE A 68 2.03 4.08 3.81
N TYR A 69 2.76 3.56 2.81
CA TYR A 69 3.52 4.38 1.87
C TYR A 69 3.58 3.75 0.48
N ASP A 70 3.74 4.59 -0.54
CA ASP A 70 4.01 4.16 -1.91
C ASP A 70 5.46 3.62 -2.01
N ARG A 71 5.65 2.39 -2.54
CA ARG A 71 6.99 1.85 -2.79
C ARG A 71 7.73 2.72 -3.82
N PHE A 72 9.06 2.81 -3.66
CA PHE A 72 9.90 3.53 -4.60
C PHE A 72 9.88 2.85 -5.98
N CYS A 73 9.68 3.63 -7.05
CA CYS A 73 9.65 3.17 -8.44
C CYS A 73 8.59 2.13 -8.84
N SER A 74 7.60 1.83 -8.01
CA SER A 74 6.39 1.11 -8.43
C SER A 74 5.11 1.90 -8.11
N TRP A 75 3.96 1.30 -8.44
CA TRP A 75 2.63 1.78 -8.07
C TRP A 75 2.14 1.17 -6.75
N GLU A 76 2.93 0.26 -6.16
CA GLU A 76 2.56 -0.47 -4.96
C GLU A 76 2.39 0.44 -3.74
N VAL A 77 1.35 0.15 -2.95
CA VAL A 77 1.41 0.40 -1.51
C VAL A 77 2.28 -0.69 -0.90
N ALA A 78 3.42 -0.32 -0.33
CA ALA A 78 4.34 -1.30 0.23
C ALA A 78 3.78 -1.97 1.49
N MET A 79 3.85 -3.31 1.53
CA MET A 79 3.44 -4.10 2.71
C MET A 79 4.59 -4.58 3.58
N GLY A 80 5.84 -4.28 3.19
CA GLY A 80 7.01 -4.64 3.99
C GLY A 80 7.22 -3.76 5.22
N SER A 81 6.58 -2.59 5.30
CA SER A 81 6.53 -1.81 6.54
C SER A 81 5.30 -0.92 6.61
N TYR A 82 4.89 -0.54 7.82
CA TYR A 82 3.87 0.47 8.07
C TYR A 82 3.88 0.90 9.54
N ILE A 83 3.35 2.09 9.81
CA ILE A 83 3.14 2.59 11.17
C ILE A 83 1.67 2.42 11.52
N VAL A 84 1.39 1.86 12.69
CA VAL A 84 0.03 1.65 13.18
C VAL A 84 -0.11 2.05 14.64
N LYS A 85 -1.16 2.82 14.93
CA LYS A 85 -1.60 3.23 16.27
C LYS A 85 -2.51 2.19 16.87
N ASN A 86 -2.43 2.01 18.19
CA ASN A 86 -3.28 1.09 18.93
C ASN A 86 -4.70 1.60 19.12
N THR A 87 -5.56 1.35 18.14
CA THR A 87 -7.00 1.62 18.20
C THR A 87 -7.80 0.36 17.89
N ASP A 88 -9.07 0.33 18.29
CA ASP A 88 -9.99 -0.75 17.87
C ASP A 88 -10.04 -0.87 16.35
N PHE A 89 -10.08 0.28 15.66
CA PHE A 89 -10.07 0.33 14.20
C PHE A 89 -8.83 -0.35 13.62
N SER A 90 -7.62 0.00 14.09
CA SER A 90 -6.38 -0.60 13.59
C SER A 90 -6.33 -2.11 13.75
N ARG A 91 -6.72 -2.62 14.93
CA ARG A 91 -6.72 -4.05 15.21
C ARG A 91 -7.70 -4.80 14.33
N ILE A 92 -8.91 -4.26 14.16
CA ILE A 92 -9.95 -4.83 13.29
C ILE A 92 -9.51 -4.78 11.83
N PHE A 93 -8.96 -3.66 11.37
CA PHE A 93 -8.46 -3.48 10.01
C PHE A 93 -7.38 -4.51 9.67
N LEU A 94 -6.34 -4.65 10.52
CA LEU A 94 -5.27 -5.62 10.28
C LEU A 94 -5.74 -7.07 10.37
N MET A 95 -6.67 -7.40 11.28
CA MET A 95 -7.25 -8.73 11.36
C MET A 95 -8.08 -9.06 10.11
N ASN A 96 -8.87 -8.10 9.64
CA ASN A 96 -9.66 -8.26 8.41
C ASN A 96 -8.75 -8.36 7.18
N PHE A 97 -7.67 -7.60 7.13
CA PHE A 97 -6.68 -7.73 6.07
C PHE A 97 -6.01 -9.10 6.09
N ALA A 98 -5.61 -9.61 7.27
CA ALA A 98 -5.09 -10.97 7.38
C ALA A 98 -6.10 -12.00 6.85
N ASN A 99 -7.38 -11.87 7.21
CA ASN A 99 -8.46 -12.73 6.72
C ASN A 99 -8.76 -12.57 5.22
N PHE A 100 -8.26 -11.51 4.57
CA PHE A 100 -8.42 -11.29 3.14
C PHE A 100 -7.68 -12.34 2.29
N GLU A 101 -6.82 -13.16 2.91
CA GLU A 101 -6.21 -14.35 2.30
C GLU A 101 -7.24 -15.23 1.56
N THR A 102 -8.47 -15.32 2.05
CA THR A 102 -9.52 -16.15 1.43
C THR A 102 -10.17 -15.54 0.19
N HIS A 103 -9.79 -14.31 -0.19
CA HIS A 103 -10.36 -13.56 -1.32
C HIS A 103 -9.38 -13.46 -2.50
N LEU A 104 -8.23 -14.13 -2.39
CA LEU A 104 -7.22 -14.15 -3.44
C LEU A 104 -7.73 -14.89 -4.69
N PRO A 105 -7.37 -14.42 -5.90
CA PRO A 105 -7.66 -15.16 -7.12
C PRO A 105 -6.77 -16.42 -7.22
N ASP A 106 -7.25 -17.43 -7.96
CA ASP A 106 -6.49 -18.66 -8.26
C ASP A 106 -5.49 -18.44 -9.41
N SER A 107 -4.71 -17.36 -9.30
CA SER A 107 -3.76 -16.86 -10.29
C SER A 107 -2.50 -16.33 -9.60
N PHE A 108 -1.53 -15.82 -10.34
CA PHE A 108 -0.38 -15.15 -9.74
C PHE A 108 -0.81 -13.83 -9.08
N HIS A 109 -0.92 -13.81 -7.75
CA HIS A 109 -1.59 -12.71 -7.04
C HIS A 109 -0.68 -11.83 -6.18
N GLY A 110 0.59 -12.19 -5.97
CA GLY A 110 1.55 -11.37 -5.21
C GLY A 110 1.36 -11.36 -3.69
N SER A 111 0.62 -12.35 -3.15
CA SER A 111 0.29 -12.45 -1.72
C SER A 111 -0.34 -11.14 -1.17
N ASP A 112 0.03 -10.72 0.04
CA ASP A 112 -0.48 -9.55 0.72
C ASP A 112 -0.08 -8.22 0.06
N ASN A 113 1.12 -8.13 -0.52
CA ASN A 113 1.59 -6.98 -1.29
C ASN A 113 0.65 -6.69 -2.47
N GLY A 114 0.21 -7.73 -3.20
CA GLY A 114 -0.80 -7.54 -4.24
C GLY A 114 -2.16 -7.21 -3.64
N ALA A 115 -2.59 -8.01 -2.66
CA ALA A 115 -3.94 -7.94 -2.11
C ALA A 115 -4.27 -6.66 -1.32
N ILE A 116 -3.28 -5.95 -0.76
CA ILE A 116 -3.52 -4.69 -0.04
C ILE A 116 -4.27 -3.69 -0.92
N HIS A 117 -4.02 -3.71 -2.22
CA HIS A 117 -4.65 -2.77 -3.15
C HIS A 117 -6.16 -2.98 -3.26
N ALA A 118 -6.58 -4.23 -3.46
CA ALA A 118 -8.00 -4.61 -3.40
C ALA A 118 -8.59 -4.32 -2.03
N TYR A 119 -7.87 -4.69 -0.97
CA TYR A 119 -8.37 -4.51 0.40
C TYR A 119 -8.59 -3.03 0.75
N LEU A 120 -7.66 -2.14 0.38
CA LEU A 120 -7.80 -0.70 0.59
C LEU A 120 -8.98 -0.14 -0.19
N LEU A 121 -9.14 -0.52 -1.46
CA LEU A 121 -10.27 -0.09 -2.26
C LEU A 121 -11.60 -0.56 -1.67
N GLU A 122 -11.72 -1.84 -1.35
CA GLU A 122 -12.97 -2.42 -0.83
C GLU A 122 -13.34 -1.91 0.57
N THR A 123 -12.34 -1.60 1.39
CA THR A 123 -12.55 -1.16 2.78
C THR A 123 -12.73 0.34 2.90
N LEU A 124 -12.01 1.13 2.09
CA LEU A 124 -11.89 2.58 2.28
C LEU A 124 -12.55 3.41 1.16
N ALA A 125 -12.77 2.83 -0.01
CA ALA A 125 -13.43 3.47 -1.14
C ALA A 125 -14.40 2.50 -1.84
N PRO A 126 -15.36 1.88 -1.10
CA PRO A 126 -16.24 0.85 -1.64
C PRO A 126 -17.10 1.33 -2.81
N GLU A 127 -17.36 2.64 -2.89
CA GLU A 127 -18.03 3.29 -4.02
C GLU A 127 -17.28 3.13 -5.34
N SER A 128 -15.94 3.06 -5.30
CA SER A 128 -15.07 2.90 -6.48
C SER A 128 -14.90 1.45 -6.95
N ARG A 129 -15.59 0.49 -6.30
CA ARG A 129 -15.44 -0.93 -6.60
C ARG A 129 -15.92 -1.31 -8.00
N ARG A 130 -16.94 -0.63 -8.52
CA ARG A 130 -17.49 -0.93 -9.85
C ARG A 130 -16.51 -0.50 -10.94
N GLU A 131 -15.81 0.59 -10.72
CA GLU A 131 -14.80 1.15 -11.60
C GLU A 131 -13.57 0.23 -11.67
N ALA A 132 -13.27 -0.52 -10.60
CA ALA A 132 -12.14 -1.45 -10.54
C ALA A 132 -12.36 -2.82 -11.22
N HIS A 133 -13.51 -3.07 -11.86
CA HIS A 133 -13.83 -4.40 -12.42
C HIS A 133 -12.76 -4.93 -13.39
N VAL A 134 -12.16 -4.08 -14.22
CA VAL A 134 -11.10 -4.53 -15.14
C VAL A 134 -9.80 -4.80 -14.40
N CYS A 135 -9.48 -4.03 -13.35
CA CYS A 135 -8.31 -4.31 -12.51
C CYS A 135 -8.43 -5.70 -11.87
N TYR A 136 -9.60 -6.04 -11.33
CA TYR A 136 -9.85 -7.41 -10.84
C TYR A 136 -9.72 -8.46 -11.94
N SER A 137 -10.18 -8.17 -13.17
CA SER A 137 -10.01 -9.09 -14.30
C SER A 137 -8.53 -9.35 -14.62
N ILE A 138 -7.68 -8.31 -14.57
CA ILE A 138 -6.22 -8.44 -14.75
C ILE A 138 -5.65 -9.30 -13.63
N TRP A 139 -6.02 -9.04 -12.37
CA TRP A 139 -5.54 -9.81 -11.22
C TRP A 139 -5.92 -11.29 -11.32
N HIS A 140 -7.17 -11.58 -11.69
CA HIS A 140 -7.68 -12.95 -11.87
C HIS A 140 -7.02 -13.72 -13.02
N GLN A 141 -6.40 -13.04 -13.97
CA GLN A 141 -5.73 -13.65 -15.13
C GLN A 141 -4.19 -13.56 -15.03
N SER A 142 -3.68 -12.92 -13.98
CA SER A 142 -2.26 -12.66 -13.79
C SER A 142 -1.46 -13.95 -13.73
N SER A 143 -0.33 -13.98 -14.44
CA SER A 143 0.57 -15.12 -14.54
C SER A 143 2.01 -14.77 -14.14
N SER A 144 2.29 -13.49 -13.90
CA SER A 144 3.63 -12.96 -13.73
C SER A 144 3.65 -11.69 -12.87
N PHE A 145 4.85 -11.27 -12.47
CA PHE A 145 5.03 -9.98 -11.79
C PHE A 145 4.65 -8.79 -12.70
N ASP A 146 4.81 -8.90 -14.01
CA ASP A 146 4.43 -7.83 -14.94
C ASP A 146 2.90 -7.65 -14.96
N ASP A 147 2.14 -8.76 -14.98
CA ASP A 147 0.68 -8.73 -14.88
C ASP A 147 0.22 -8.18 -13.52
N LEU A 148 0.92 -8.56 -12.45
CA LEU A 148 0.65 -8.05 -11.12
C LEU A 148 0.89 -6.53 -11.02
N PHE A 149 2.01 -6.03 -11.55
CA PHE A 149 2.30 -4.60 -11.59
C PHE A 149 1.26 -3.84 -12.42
N LEU A 150 0.75 -4.43 -13.50
CA LEU A 150 -0.34 -3.85 -14.28
C LEU A 150 -1.64 -3.78 -13.46
N TYR A 151 -1.98 -4.84 -12.72
CA TYR A 151 -3.11 -4.83 -11.78
C TYR A 151 -2.96 -3.71 -10.74
N GLU A 152 -1.80 -3.62 -10.09
CA GLU A 152 -1.51 -2.63 -9.06
C GLU A 152 -1.61 -1.21 -9.61
N ALA A 153 -1.05 -0.94 -10.80
CA ALA A 153 -1.19 0.35 -11.46
C ALA A 153 -2.66 0.66 -11.78
N CYS A 154 -3.42 -0.31 -12.30
CA CYS A 154 -4.84 -0.17 -12.60
C CYS A 154 -5.66 0.19 -11.36
N ILE A 155 -5.54 -0.57 -10.27
CA ILE A 155 -6.36 -0.33 -9.08
C ILE A 155 -5.95 0.97 -8.36
N ARG A 156 -4.68 1.37 -8.45
CA ARG A 156 -4.20 2.67 -7.96
C ARG A 156 -4.73 3.82 -8.80
N SER A 157 -4.94 3.63 -10.10
CA SER A 157 -5.58 4.65 -10.95
C SER A 157 -7.05 4.85 -10.56
N VAL A 158 -7.76 3.78 -10.19
CA VAL A 158 -9.14 3.85 -9.68
C VAL A 158 -9.21 4.57 -8.32
N LEU A 159 -8.29 4.27 -7.40
CA LEU A 159 -8.15 5.03 -6.13
C LEU A 159 -7.73 6.50 -6.37
N GLY A 160 -7.21 6.82 -7.55
CA GLY A 160 -6.81 8.15 -7.95
C GLY A 160 -5.69 8.76 -7.09
N SER A 161 -5.75 10.08 -6.92
CA SER A 161 -4.79 10.85 -6.12
C SER A 161 -5.10 10.84 -4.62
N GLN A 162 -6.19 10.17 -4.20
CA GLN A 162 -6.59 10.09 -2.80
C GLN A 162 -5.53 9.35 -1.98
N ARG A 163 -5.12 9.96 -0.88
CA ARG A 163 -4.10 9.42 0.04
C ARG A 163 -4.53 9.51 1.49
N ASP A 164 -5.66 10.13 1.75
CA ASP A 164 -6.30 10.26 3.04
C ASP A 164 -7.67 9.59 2.94
N PHE A 165 -7.90 8.64 3.84
CA PHE A 165 -9.14 7.87 3.97
C PHE A 165 -9.70 7.98 5.40
N GLY A 166 -9.55 9.17 6.00
CA GLY A 166 -9.91 9.48 7.38
C GLY A 166 -8.92 8.86 8.36
N LYS A 167 -9.09 7.56 8.67
CA LYS A 167 -8.23 6.86 9.65
C LYS A 167 -6.98 6.24 9.05
N VAL A 168 -6.91 6.11 7.73
CA VAL A 168 -5.79 5.50 7.02
C VAL A 168 -5.21 6.53 6.07
N ARG A 169 -3.88 6.59 6.00
CA ARG A 169 -3.18 7.36 4.96
C ARG A 169 -2.12 6.57 4.23
N ILE A 170 -1.78 7.05 3.03
CA ILE A 170 -0.69 6.54 2.20
C ILE A 170 0.29 7.69 1.93
N VAL A 171 1.49 7.61 2.48
CA VAL A 171 2.54 8.61 2.27
C VAL A 171 3.19 8.42 0.90
N ARG A 172 3.39 9.53 0.18
CA ARG A 172 4.03 9.50 -1.14
C ARG A 172 5.50 9.12 -1.01
N LYS A 173 6.01 8.41 -2.02
CA LYS A 173 7.46 8.28 -2.25
C LYS A 173 8.10 9.66 -2.31
N PHE A 174 9.22 9.85 -1.62
CA PHE A 174 9.99 11.08 -1.69
C PHE A 174 10.57 11.18 -3.10
N LEU A 175 10.03 12.09 -3.92
CA LEU A 175 10.71 12.51 -5.14
C LEU A 175 11.83 13.43 -4.69
N ALA A 176 13.04 12.89 -4.52
CA ALA A 176 14.21 13.75 -4.53
C ALA A 176 14.17 14.50 -5.87
N THR A 177 13.97 15.81 -5.83
CA THR A 177 14.07 16.68 -7.00
C THR A 177 15.52 16.67 -7.48
N LYS A 178 15.88 15.64 -8.24
CA LYS A 178 17.00 15.64 -9.17
C LYS A 178 16.56 14.98 -10.46
N SER A 179 16.48 15.82 -11.48
CA SER A 179 16.45 15.48 -12.90
C SER A 179 17.18 14.16 -13.15
N SER A 180 16.41 13.10 -13.41
CA SER A 180 16.94 11.89 -14.02
C SER A 180 15.82 11.27 -14.86
N ASN A 181 16.07 11.18 -16.17
CA ASN A 181 15.13 10.69 -17.19
C ASN A 181 14.73 9.21 -17.03
N SER A 182 15.20 8.51 -15.99
CA SER A 182 14.99 7.07 -15.80
C SER A 182 13.59 6.72 -15.29
N SER A 183 13.02 7.57 -14.41
CA SER A 183 11.67 7.37 -13.84
C SER A 183 10.53 7.79 -14.78
N ARG A 184 10.82 8.52 -15.87
CA ARG A 184 9.85 8.79 -16.94
C ARG A 184 9.59 7.54 -17.79
N VAL A 185 10.63 6.82 -18.17
CA VAL A 185 10.52 5.69 -19.12
C VAL A 185 9.66 4.53 -18.60
N THR A 186 9.72 4.21 -17.31
CA THR A 186 8.85 3.19 -16.70
C THR A 186 7.42 3.68 -16.50
N SER A 187 7.23 4.96 -16.19
CA SER A 187 5.89 5.57 -16.13
C SER A 187 5.24 5.62 -17.51
N ASP A 188 5.98 5.96 -18.56
CA ASP A 188 5.49 6.10 -19.93
C ASP A 188 5.09 4.74 -20.52
N ARG A 189 5.83 3.67 -20.22
CA ARG A 189 5.49 2.31 -20.68
C ARG A 189 4.23 1.76 -20.00
N VAL A 190 4.06 2.00 -18.69
CA VAL A 190 2.84 1.61 -17.96
C VAL A 190 1.66 2.49 -18.38
N GLN A 191 1.87 3.79 -18.56
CA GLN A 191 0.87 4.72 -19.08
C GLN A 191 0.41 4.30 -20.48
N GLN A 192 1.34 3.93 -21.36
CA GLN A 192 1.05 3.40 -22.68
C GLN A 192 0.29 2.06 -22.61
N GLN A 193 0.68 1.15 -21.72
CA GLN A 193 -0.06 -0.12 -21.51
C GLN A 193 -1.47 0.13 -20.94
N LEU A 194 -1.66 1.13 -20.09
CA LEU A 194 -2.97 1.54 -19.59
C LEU A 194 -3.80 2.22 -20.69
N GLU A 195 -3.21 3.07 -21.53
CA GLU A 195 -3.88 3.71 -22.68
C GLU A 195 -4.28 2.70 -23.76
N GLU A 196 -3.44 1.69 -24.00
CA GLU A 196 -3.71 0.58 -24.92
C GLU A 196 -4.78 -0.38 -24.35
N ALA A 197 -4.78 -0.63 -23.04
CA ALA A 197 -5.77 -1.49 -22.38
C ALA A 197 -7.12 -0.80 -22.14
N PHE A 198 -7.16 0.54 -22.03
CA PHE A 198 -8.33 1.32 -21.63
C PHE A 198 -8.61 2.54 -22.54
N PRO A 199 -8.86 2.34 -23.86
CA PRO A 199 -8.97 3.44 -24.81
C PRO A 199 -10.20 4.37 -24.61
N GLN A 200 -11.19 3.97 -23.80
CA GLN A 200 -12.43 4.74 -23.58
C GLN A 200 -12.48 5.52 -22.25
N GLN A 201 -11.47 5.43 -21.38
CA GLN A 201 -11.40 6.21 -20.13
C GLN A 201 -10.41 7.39 -20.18
N THR A 202 -9.68 7.55 -21.29
CA THR A 202 -8.63 8.58 -21.45
C THR A 202 -9.16 9.99 -21.73
N THR A 203 -10.46 10.16 -22.00
CA THR A 203 -11.04 11.49 -22.24
C THR A 203 -11.12 12.38 -20.99
N ASN A 204 -10.92 11.82 -19.79
CA ASN A 204 -10.91 12.58 -18.52
C ASN A 204 -9.52 12.70 -17.88
N PHE A 205 -8.46 12.16 -18.48
CA PHE A 205 -7.10 12.23 -17.91
C PHE A 205 -6.30 13.46 -18.34
N THR A 206 -6.75 14.20 -19.36
CA THR A 206 -5.97 15.30 -19.97
C THR A 206 -6.20 16.70 -19.36
N THR A 207 -7.09 16.88 -18.37
CA THR A 207 -7.48 18.23 -17.94
C THR A 207 -7.06 18.68 -16.54
N ASN A 208 -6.35 17.87 -15.73
CA ASN A 208 -5.93 18.29 -14.38
C ASN A 208 -4.41 18.49 -14.18
N THR A 209 -3.64 18.62 -15.25
CA THR A 209 -2.28 19.17 -15.20
C THR A 209 -2.21 20.53 -15.87
N GLN A 210 -3.00 21.49 -15.38
CA GLN A 210 -2.59 22.90 -15.46
C GLN A 210 -1.91 23.24 -14.14
N PHE A 211 -0.59 23.34 -14.19
CA PHE A 211 0.19 24.03 -13.17
C PHE A 211 -0.26 25.49 -13.15
N ASP A 212 -0.88 25.90 -12.05
CA ASP A 212 -1.10 27.31 -11.73
C ASP A 212 0.25 27.93 -11.35
N ASP A 213 0.96 28.44 -12.36
CA ASP A 213 2.11 29.32 -12.20
C ASP A 213 1.62 30.73 -11.85
N SER A 214 1.09 30.92 -10.64
CA SER A 214 0.93 32.26 -10.08
C SER A 214 1.02 32.25 -8.56
N LEU A 215 2.23 32.48 -8.04
CA LEU A 215 2.50 33.30 -6.84
C LEU A 215 4.02 33.34 -6.61
N GLY A 216 4.69 34.17 -7.42
CA GLY A 216 6.02 34.68 -7.14
C GLY A 216 5.94 36.16 -6.81
N LYS A 217 5.89 36.48 -5.51
CA LYS A 217 6.50 37.61 -4.79
C LYS A 217 5.89 37.75 -3.39
#